data_AF-A0A2P5DV22-F1
#
_entry.id   AF-A0A2P5DV22-F1
#
_cell.length_a   1.000
_cell.length_b   1.000
_cell.length_c   1.000
_cell.angle_alpha   90.00
_cell.angle_beta   90.00
_cell.angle_gamma   90.00
#
_symmetry.space_group_name_H-M   'P 1'
#
loop_
_entity.id
_entity.type
_entity.pdbx_description
1 polymer ?
#
loop_
_entity_poly.entity_id
_entity_poly.type
_entity_poly.pdbx_seq_one_letter_code
_entity_poly.pdbx_strand_id
1 'polypeptide(L)'
;MGLKLNKNALSVLVFLAISVTAQCVTFDVSKLGGKPNSDITQVLAQAWQKACASPTSAKIVVPKSTYKLSRGNFLGPCKSPIEFQLDGILQAPSNPSGFKDGDGWITFQSINKLSLYGGGTFDGQGKASYGKHCTRLNYCSKLPINIRFNFVTNSAVKGITSLDSKQFHILVLGGENLSFKNVKVIAPEDSANTDGIHIGRSTNVTIADSTIQTGDDCISIGDGTKKLTITKVTCGPGHGISVGSLGKYTNEAPVEGVTVRDCTFKNTQNGVRIKTWPDSHEGVASDLHFENLIMDNVGNPVLIDQEYCPWNQCKLQNPSRVKLSKVSFKNIKGTSSTPLAVKLVCSGGYPCQNVEVGGIDIKYNGKEGPIQSICKNVKPKVSGYMNPAACAH
;
A
#
# COMPACT_ATOMS: atom_id res chain seq x y z
N MET A 1 83.22 5.57 1.17
CA MET A 1 82.43 4.69 0.29
C MET A 1 81.97 3.51 1.13
N GLY A 2 80.71 3.30 1.47
CA GLY A 2 79.49 3.57 0.72
C GLY A 2 78.73 2.25 0.56
N LEU A 3 77.94 1.89 1.58
CA LEU A 3 76.62 1.24 1.52
C LEU A 3 76.39 0.03 0.56
N LYS A 4 76.04 -1.15 1.10
CA LYS A 4 74.65 -1.60 1.29
C LYS A 4 74.54 -3.06 1.75
N LEU A 5 73.79 -3.26 2.85
CA LEU A 5 73.13 -4.53 3.19
C LEU A 5 72.04 -4.82 2.16
N ASN A 6 71.72 -6.11 1.94
CA ASN A 6 70.32 -6.49 1.93
C ASN A 6 70.09 -7.93 2.45
N LYS A 7 69.40 -8.03 3.58
CA LYS A 7 68.82 -9.25 4.15
C LYS A 7 67.38 -9.32 3.65
N ASN A 8 67.06 -10.26 2.77
CA ASN A 8 65.66 -10.57 2.44
C ASN A 8 65.26 -11.85 3.15
N ALA A 9 64.68 -11.70 4.34
CA ALA A 9 63.89 -12.73 5.00
C ALA A 9 62.49 -12.73 4.36
N LEU A 10 62.15 -13.82 3.68
CA LEU A 10 60.83 -14.00 3.08
C LEU A 10 59.85 -14.44 4.18
N SER A 11 59.16 -13.49 4.79
CA SER A 11 58.07 -13.77 5.73
C SER A 11 56.80 -14.06 4.94
N VAL A 12 56.41 -15.34 4.87
CA VAL A 12 55.15 -15.78 4.26
C VAL A 12 54.02 -15.49 5.26
N LEU A 13 53.35 -14.35 5.10
CA LEU A 13 52.08 -14.08 5.78
C LEU A 13 50.98 -14.90 5.11
N VAL A 14 50.59 -16.00 5.74
CA VAL A 14 49.35 -16.71 5.42
C VAL A 14 48.19 -15.89 5.98
N PHE A 15 47.55 -15.09 5.13
CA PHE A 15 46.26 -14.46 5.46
C PHE A 15 45.19 -15.55 5.46
N LEU A 16 44.91 -16.12 6.63
CA LEU A 16 43.74 -16.94 6.85
C LEU A 16 42.51 -16.02 6.73
N ALA A 17 41.85 -16.03 5.57
CA ALA A 17 40.56 -15.39 5.39
C ALA A 17 39.53 -16.16 6.23
N ILE A 18 39.40 -15.80 7.51
CA ILE A 18 38.31 -16.26 8.35
C ILE A 18 37.06 -15.55 7.84
N SER A 19 36.33 -16.21 6.94
CA SER A 19 34.95 -15.86 6.65
C SER A 19 34.14 -16.15 7.92
N VAL A 20 34.11 -15.20 8.85
CA VAL A 20 33.16 -15.21 9.96
C VAL A 20 31.78 -15.03 9.33
N THR A 21 31.10 -16.13 9.04
CA THR A 21 29.66 -16.09 8.82
C THR A 21 29.07 -15.62 10.13
N ALA A 22 28.77 -14.32 10.23
CA ALA A 22 28.11 -13.76 11.40
C ALA A 22 26.82 -14.54 11.63
N GLN A 23 26.80 -15.37 12.68
CA GLN A 23 25.73 -16.32 12.92
C GLN A 23 24.48 -15.52 13.30
N CYS A 24 23.41 -15.68 12.50
CA CYS A 24 22.13 -15.03 12.75
C CYS A 24 21.53 -15.59 14.05
N VAL A 25 21.28 -14.72 15.03
CA VAL A 25 20.73 -15.15 16.33
C VAL A 25 19.23 -15.39 16.17
N THR A 26 18.74 -16.57 16.53
CA THR A 26 17.32 -16.92 16.38
C THR A 26 16.57 -16.88 17.71
N PHE A 27 15.49 -16.12 17.74
CA PHE A 27 14.52 -15.99 18.83
C PHE A 27 13.21 -16.68 18.43
N ASP A 28 13.11 -17.96 18.75
CA ASP A 28 11.91 -18.77 18.51
C ASP A 28 10.91 -18.56 19.64
N VAL A 29 9.72 -18.03 19.31
CA VAL A 29 8.67 -17.72 20.27
C VAL A 29 8.24 -18.96 21.07
N SER A 30 8.24 -20.15 20.48
CA SER A 30 7.89 -21.38 21.20
C SER A 30 8.91 -21.73 22.29
N LYS A 31 10.20 -21.52 22.00
CA LYS A 31 11.31 -21.75 22.96
C LYS A 31 11.37 -20.68 24.06
N LEU A 32 10.78 -19.52 23.80
CA LEU A 32 10.65 -18.42 24.77
C LEU A 32 9.37 -18.53 25.61
N GLY A 33 8.65 -19.66 25.55
CA GLY A 33 7.47 -19.93 26.37
C GLY A 33 6.14 -19.56 25.72
N GLY A 34 6.13 -19.13 24.46
CA GLY A 34 4.92 -18.90 23.69
C GLY A 34 4.18 -20.20 23.40
N LYS A 35 2.92 -20.30 23.80
CA LYS A 35 2.10 -21.50 23.63
C LYS A 35 1.00 -21.27 22.57
N PRO A 36 0.64 -22.29 21.78
CA PRO A 36 -0.56 -22.27 20.94
C PRO A 36 -1.80 -21.76 21.67
N ASN A 37 -2.66 -21.03 20.96
CA ASN A 37 -3.95 -20.47 21.42
C ASN A 37 -3.87 -19.57 22.66
N SER A 38 -2.66 -19.19 23.06
CA SER A 38 -2.38 -18.35 24.24
C SER A 38 -1.98 -16.95 23.81
N ASP A 39 -2.08 -15.99 24.72
CA ASP A 39 -1.57 -14.63 24.50
C ASP A 39 -0.04 -14.64 24.56
N ILE A 40 0.60 -14.29 23.45
CA ILE A 40 2.08 -14.22 23.34
C ILE A 40 2.61 -12.79 23.34
N THR A 41 1.80 -11.79 23.66
CA THR A 41 2.18 -10.36 23.62
C THR A 41 3.51 -10.10 24.30
N GLN A 42 3.65 -10.57 25.54
CA GLN A 42 4.88 -10.35 26.32
C GLN A 42 6.06 -11.14 25.76
N VAL A 43 5.85 -12.39 25.35
CA VAL A 43 6.91 -13.25 24.79
C VAL A 43 7.45 -12.67 23.48
N LEU A 44 6.56 -12.23 22.59
CA LEU A 44 6.93 -11.66 21.30
C LEU A 44 7.59 -10.28 21.46
N ALA A 45 7.13 -9.47 22.40
CA ALA A 45 7.79 -8.20 22.75
C ALA A 45 9.22 -8.42 23.29
N GLN A 46 9.42 -9.42 24.15
CA GLN A 46 10.75 -9.78 24.66
C GLN A 46 11.66 -10.34 23.55
N ALA A 47 11.13 -11.17 22.66
CA ALA A 47 11.85 -11.66 21.48
C ALA A 47 12.31 -10.49 20.60
N TRP A 48 11.42 -9.54 20.34
CA TRP A 48 11.73 -8.33 19.58
C TRP A 48 12.82 -7.48 20.25
N GLN A 49 12.69 -7.21 21.55
CA GLN A 49 13.67 -6.41 22.29
C GLN A 49 15.08 -7.02 22.20
N LYS A 50 15.20 -8.34 22.39
CA LYS A 50 16.47 -9.05 22.29
C LYS A 50 17.03 -9.05 20.86
N ALA A 51 16.18 -9.29 19.86
CA ALA A 51 16.57 -9.25 18.45
C ALA A 51 17.06 -7.86 18.03
N CYS A 52 16.33 -6.81 18.40
CA CYS A 52 16.64 -5.42 18.04
C CYS A 52 17.93 -4.91 18.72
N ALA A 53 18.23 -5.42 19.92
CA ALA A 53 19.46 -5.11 20.65
C ALA A 53 20.69 -5.94 20.21
N SER A 54 20.50 -6.96 19.35
CA SER A 54 21.55 -7.85 18.88
C SER A 54 22.58 -7.11 18.03
N PRO A 55 23.91 -7.28 18.28
CA PRO A 55 24.95 -6.67 17.47
C PRO A 55 25.15 -7.36 16.11
N THR A 56 24.54 -8.54 15.93
CA THR A 56 24.50 -9.28 14.66
C THR A 56 23.06 -9.42 14.20
N SER A 57 22.86 -9.78 12.92
CA SER A 57 21.53 -10.02 12.37
C SER A 57 20.75 -11.02 13.24
N ALA A 58 19.47 -10.75 13.45
CA ALA A 58 18.61 -11.54 14.31
C ALA A 58 17.35 -11.98 13.58
N LYS A 59 16.89 -13.18 13.88
CA LYS A 59 15.66 -13.78 13.35
C LYS A 59 14.68 -14.02 14.49
N ILE A 60 13.45 -13.54 14.33
CA ILE A 60 12.33 -13.88 15.20
C ILE A 60 11.47 -14.88 14.45
N VAL A 61 11.14 -16.01 15.08
CA VAL A 61 10.27 -17.04 14.48
C VAL A 61 9.00 -17.14 15.30
N VAL A 62 7.86 -16.95 14.64
CA VAL A 62 6.52 -17.30 15.15
C VAL A 62 6.09 -18.57 14.42
N PRO A 63 6.24 -19.76 15.05
CA PRO A 63 6.00 -21.04 14.39
C PRO A 63 4.54 -21.25 13.96
N LYS A 64 4.29 -22.31 13.21
CA LYS A 64 2.94 -22.66 12.74
C LYS A 64 2.02 -23.05 13.90
N SER A 65 1.15 -22.13 14.28
CA SER A 65 0.02 -22.29 15.20
C SER A 65 -0.82 -21.01 15.20
N THR A 66 -1.98 -20.99 15.85
CA THR A 66 -2.65 -19.74 16.22
C THR A 66 -2.10 -19.22 17.55
N TYR A 67 -1.87 -17.91 17.65
CA TYR A 67 -1.48 -17.22 18.87
C TYR A 67 -2.30 -15.95 19.02
N LYS A 68 -2.76 -15.66 20.23
CA LYS A 68 -3.44 -14.40 20.54
C LYS A 68 -2.37 -13.33 20.72
N LEU A 69 -2.64 -12.14 20.22
CA LEU A 69 -1.73 -11.00 20.36
C LEU A 69 -2.55 -9.73 20.59
N SER A 70 -2.47 -9.16 21.79
CA SER A 70 -3.22 -7.95 22.13
C SER A 70 -2.72 -6.73 21.33
N ARG A 71 -1.40 -6.53 21.26
CA ARG A 71 -0.74 -5.49 20.47
C ARG A 71 0.71 -5.88 20.15
N GLY A 72 1.16 -5.61 18.93
CA GLY A 72 2.54 -5.85 18.49
C GLY A 72 3.25 -4.55 18.15
N ASN A 73 3.92 -3.93 19.11
CA ASN A 73 4.71 -2.71 18.89
C ASN A 73 6.21 -3.06 18.75
N PHE A 74 6.68 -3.08 17.51
CA PHE A 74 8.03 -3.44 17.13
C PHE A 74 8.82 -2.19 16.77
N LEU A 75 9.51 -1.63 17.77
CA LEU A 75 10.20 -0.34 17.68
C LEU A 75 11.69 -0.53 17.40
N GLY A 76 12.23 0.29 16.49
CA GLY A 76 13.66 0.53 16.32
C GLY A 76 14.12 1.87 16.92
N PRO A 77 15.34 2.34 16.58
CA PRO A 77 16.28 1.72 15.66
C PRO A 77 16.89 0.43 16.23
N CYS A 78 17.06 -0.58 15.36
CA CYS A 78 17.72 -1.83 15.72
C CYS A 78 19.19 -1.81 15.31
N LYS A 79 20.05 -2.48 16.08
CA LYS A 79 21.51 -2.46 15.87
C LYS A 79 21.95 -3.24 14.62
N SER A 80 21.10 -4.12 14.12
CA SER A 80 21.38 -5.00 12.98
C SER A 80 20.09 -5.36 12.22
N PRO A 81 20.19 -5.91 10.99
CA PRO A 81 19.02 -6.36 10.23
C PRO A 81 18.19 -7.40 10.98
N ILE A 82 16.86 -7.28 10.88
CA ILE A 82 15.91 -8.21 11.50
C ILE A 82 15.16 -9.00 10.44
N GLU A 83 15.15 -10.32 10.62
CA GLU A 83 14.20 -11.23 9.97
C GLU A 83 13.03 -11.50 10.92
N PHE A 84 11.81 -11.22 10.49
CA PHE A 84 10.59 -11.61 11.18
C PHE A 84 9.89 -12.69 10.36
N GLN A 85 10.05 -13.94 10.78
CA GLN A 85 9.44 -15.10 10.16
C GLN A 85 8.14 -15.46 10.89
N LEU A 86 7.00 -15.15 10.27
CA LEU A 86 5.66 -15.52 10.70
C LEU A 86 5.16 -16.71 9.88
N ASP A 87 5.21 -17.90 10.47
CA ASP A 87 4.66 -19.14 9.87
C ASP A 87 3.24 -19.45 10.39
N GLY A 88 2.88 -18.87 11.54
CA GLY A 88 1.58 -19.06 12.21
C GLY A 88 0.55 -17.96 11.93
N ILE A 89 -0.45 -17.90 12.80
CA ILE A 89 -1.52 -16.91 12.81
C ILE A 89 -1.35 -16.08 14.09
N LEU A 90 -1.14 -14.78 13.94
CA LEU A 90 -1.35 -13.82 15.03
C LEU A 90 -2.82 -13.41 14.96
N GLN A 91 -3.54 -13.49 16.07
CA GLN A 91 -4.97 -13.19 16.15
C GLN A 91 -5.22 -12.01 17.09
N ALA A 92 -5.86 -10.98 16.56
CA ALA A 92 -6.21 -9.76 17.28
C ALA A 92 -7.38 -10.00 18.25
N PRO A 93 -7.52 -9.17 19.30
CA PRO A 93 -8.78 -9.05 20.02
C PRO A 93 -9.92 -8.69 19.06
N SER A 94 -11.05 -9.39 19.15
CA SER A 94 -12.23 -9.10 18.32
C SER A 94 -12.89 -7.76 18.69
N ASN A 95 -12.84 -7.36 19.98
CA ASN A 95 -13.40 -6.11 20.46
C ASN A 95 -12.47 -4.91 20.16
N PRO A 96 -12.89 -3.93 19.34
CA PRO A 96 -12.08 -2.75 19.03
C PRO A 96 -11.85 -1.82 20.25
N SER A 97 -12.67 -1.89 21.30
CA SER A 97 -12.50 -1.07 22.51
C SER A 97 -11.21 -1.35 23.29
N GLY A 98 -10.50 -2.44 22.96
CA GLY A 98 -9.16 -2.72 23.49
C GLY A 98 -8.04 -1.85 22.91
N PHE A 99 -8.31 -1.06 21.86
CA PHE A 99 -7.31 -0.26 21.14
C PHE A 99 -7.41 1.25 21.46
N LYS A 100 -7.53 1.60 22.75
CA LYS A 100 -7.81 2.98 23.21
C LYS A 100 -6.72 4.01 22.88
N ASP A 101 -5.46 3.58 22.81
CA ASP A 101 -4.29 4.49 22.81
C ASP A 101 -3.45 4.43 21.53
N GLY A 102 -3.97 3.88 20.43
CA GLY A 102 -3.21 3.88 19.19
C GLY A 102 -3.97 3.36 17.99
N ASP A 103 -3.61 3.91 16.84
CA ASP A 103 -4.20 3.76 15.53
C ASP A 103 -3.69 2.50 14.78
N GLY A 104 -3.11 1.52 15.47
CA GLY A 104 -2.62 0.26 14.90
C GLY A 104 -2.56 -0.92 15.86
N TRP A 105 -2.74 -2.14 15.35
CA TRP A 105 -2.57 -3.40 16.08
C TRP A 105 -1.13 -3.93 16.02
N ILE A 106 -0.58 -4.09 14.82
CA ILE A 106 0.83 -4.41 14.57
C ILE A 106 1.52 -3.20 14.00
N THR A 107 2.59 -2.74 14.64
CA THR A 107 3.35 -1.57 14.20
C THR A 107 4.84 -1.89 14.18
N PHE A 108 5.43 -1.84 12.98
CA PHE A 108 6.88 -1.77 12.76
C PHE A 108 7.26 -0.31 12.60
N GLN A 109 8.11 0.22 13.48
CA GLN A 109 8.42 1.65 13.50
C GLN A 109 9.93 1.93 13.59
N SER A 110 10.41 2.83 12.73
CA SER A 110 11.80 3.34 12.73
C SER A 110 12.83 2.23 12.59
N ILE A 111 12.57 1.27 11.68
CA ILE A 111 13.44 0.11 11.44
C ILE A 111 14.09 0.22 10.08
N ASN A 112 15.39 -0.04 10.02
CA ASN A 112 16.14 -0.21 8.78
C ASN A 112 16.44 -1.71 8.57
N LYS A 113 16.29 -2.21 7.34
CA LYS A 113 16.58 -3.61 6.96
C LYS A 113 15.74 -4.65 7.70
N LEU A 114 14.41 -4.49 7.65
CA LEU A 114 13.43 -5.50 8.06
C LEU A 114 13.13 -6.46 6.90
N SER A 115 13.12 -7.76 7.16
CA SER A 115 12.57 -8.80 6.29
C SER A 115 11.41 -9.50 6.98
N LEU A 116 10.17 -9.26 6.54
CA LEU A 116 8.97 -9.93 7.05
C LEU A 116 8.49 -10.99 6.07
N TYR A 117 8.45 -12.26 6.49
CA TYR A 117 8.03 -13.38 5.64
C TYR A 117 7.47 -14.56 6.46
N GLY A 118 7.22 -15.71 5.82
CA GLY A 118 6.88 -16.97 6.49
C GLY A 118 5.54 -17.58 6.04
N GLY A 119 4.72 -16.84 5.30
CA GLY A 119 3.45 -17.34 4.78
C GLY A 119 2.27 -17.23 5.74
N GLY A 120 2.51 -16.80 6.98
CA GLY A 120 1.50 -16.71 8.02
C GLY A 120 0.57 -15.50 7.92
N THR A 121 -0.34 -15.41 8.89
CA THR A 121 -1.51 -14.53 8.84
C THR A 121 -1.55 -13.57 10.02
N PHE A 122 -1.84 -12.31 9.73
CA PHE A 122 -2.29 -11.31 10.69
C PHE A 122 -3.82 -11.25 10.64
N ASP A 123 -4.47 -11.98 11.54
CA ASP A 123 -5.94 -12.08 11.65
C ASP A 123 -6.47 -10.94 12.53
N GLY A 124 -6.99 -9.91 11.87
CA GLY A 124 -7.47 -8.67 12.46
C GLY A 124 -8.81 -8.78 13.17
N GLN A 125 -9.55 -9.89 13.01
CA GLN A 125 -10.86 -10.13 13.66
C GLN A 125 -11.85 -8.95 13.48
N GLY A 126 -12.02 -8.48 12.24
CA GLY A 126 -12.71 -7.24 11.90
C GLY A 126 -14.23 -7.31 11.82
N LYS A 127 -14.83 -8.50 11.77
CA LYS A 127 -16.27 -8.70 11.50
C LYS A 127 -17.21 -7.85 12.37
N ALA A 128 -16.91 -7.65 13.65
CA ALA A 128 -17.72 -6.85 14.57
C ALA A 128 -17.67 -5.32 14.32
N SER A 129 -16.74 -4.88 13.48
CA SER A 129 -16.55 -3.50 13.05
C SER A 129 -17.23 -3.18 11.71
N TYR A 130 -17.54 -4.18 10.89
CA TYR A 130 -18.16 -4.00 9.56
C TYR A 130 -19.62 -3.57 9.64
N GLY A 131 -20.11 -2.93 8.58
CA GLY A 131 -21.52 -2.52 8.44
C GLY A 131 -22.01 -1.42 9.39
N LYS A 132 -21.25 -1.04 10.42
CA LYS A 132 -21.58 0.13 11.25
C LYS A 132 -21.33 1.37 10.41
N HIS A 133 -22.40 2.11 10.09
CA HIS A 133 -22.30 3.31 9.28
C HIS A 133 -21.15 4.22 9.74
N CYS A 134 -20.05 4.20 8.98
CA CYS A 134 -18.92 5.12 9.13
C CYS A 134 -19.30 6.56 8.74
N THR A 135 -20.60 6.89 8.64
CA THR A 135 -21.14 8.21 8.27
C THR A 135 -20.99 9.26 9.36
N ARG A 136 -20.16 9.01 10.37
CA ARG A 136 -19.76 9.99 11.37
C ARG A 136 -18.26 9.88 11.59
N LEU A 137 -17.58 11.01 11.40
CA LEU A 137 -16.13 11.27 11.43
C LEU A 137 -15.34 10.79 12.66
N ASN A 138 -15.88 9.93 13.53
CA ASN A 138 -15.25 9.56 14.80
C ASN A 138 -15.19 8.06 15.12
N TYR A 139 -15.93 7.17 14.44
CA TYR A 139 -15.87 5.73 14.77
C TYR A 139 -14.74 5.03 14.03
N CYS A 140 -14.73 5.13 12.70
CA CYS A 140 -13.80 4.37 11.85
C CYS A 140 -12.36 4.92 11.92
N SER A 141 -12.20 6.20 12.28
CA SER A 141 -10.90 6.81 12.61
C SER A 141 -10.30 6.33 13.94
N LYS A 142 -11.09 5.65 14.79
CA LYS A 142 -10.62 5.07 16.07
C LYS A 142 -10.37 3.57 15.98
N LEU A 143 -10.64 2.95 14.83
CA LEU A 143 -10.37 1.53 14.63
C LEU A 143 -8.88 1.32 14.35
N PRO A 144 -8.29 0.23 14.85
CA PRO A 144 -6.88 -0.04 14.61
C PRO A 144 -6.64 -0.49 13.17
N ILE A 145 -5.63 0.07 12.52
CA ILE A 145 -5.03 -0.48 11.30
C ILE A 145 -4.39 -1.83 11.64
N ASN A 146 -4.53 -2.83 10.76
CA ASN A 146 -4.01 -4.18 11.04
C ASN A 146 -2.48 -4.18 11.18
N ILE A 147 -1.78 -3.67 10.15
CA ILE A 147 -0.32 -3.63 10.09
C ILE A 147 0.15 -2.24 9.66
N ARG A 148 1.15 -1.71 10.36
CA ARG A 148 1.76 -0.42 10.05
C ARG A 148 3.25 -0.54 9.87
N PHE A 149 3.77 0.14 8.85
CA PHE A 149 5.18 0.37 8.60
C PHE A 149 5.43 1.87 8.67
N ASN A 150 5.84 2.35 9.84
CA ASN A 150 6.10 3.76 10.09
C ASN A 150 7.61 4.01 10.03
N PHE A 151 8.08 4.86 9.10
CA PHE A 151 9.51 5.22 8.99
C PHE A 151 10.42 3.98 8.85
N VAL A 152 9.94 2.96 8.13
CA VAL A 152 10.69 1.74 7.84
C VAL A 152 11.48 1.93 6.54
N THR A 153 12.74 1.52 6.50
CA THR A 153 13.60 1.72 5.33
C THR A 153 14.34 0.45 4.90
N ASN A 154 14.66 0.36 3.61
CA ASN A 154 15.45 -0.74 3.01
C ASN A 154 14.93 -2.13 3.37
N SER A 155 13.62 -2.34 3.24
CA SER A 155 12.92 -3.48 3.83
C SER A 155 12.07 -4.24 2.82
N ALA A 156 11.77 -5.50 3.14
CA ALA A 156 10.99 -6.38 2.29
C ALA A 156 9.91 -7.13 3.08
N VAL A 157 8.69 -7.18 2.53
CA VAL A 157 7.54 -7.91 3.05
C VAL A 157 7.13 -8.93 1.99
N LYS A 158 7.15 -10.22 2.34
CA LYS A 158 6.92 -11.30 1.37
C LYS A 158 5.98 -12.38 1.89
N GLY A 159 4.93 -12.68 1.13
CA GLY A 159 4.14 -13.90 1.33
C GLY A 159 3.17 -13.87 2.51
N ILE A 160 3.00 -12.74 3.21
CA ILE A 160 2.08 -12.66 4.36
C ILE A 160 0.61 -12.53 3.93
N THR A 161 -0.29 -12.89 4.83
CA THR A 161 -1.73 -12.60 4.71
C THR A 161 -2.17 -11.61 5.78
N SER A 162 -2.89 -10.56 5.39
CA SER A 162 -3.63 -9.67 6.27
C SER A 162 -5.12 -9.98 6.12
N LEU A 163 -5.73 -10.57 7.16
CA LEU A 163 -7.09 -11.08 7.14
C LEU A 163 -8.00 -10.22 8.02
N ASP A 164 -9.20 -9.91 7.53
CA ASP A 164 -10.29 -9.28 8.26
C ASP A 164 -9.84 -8.10 9.15
N SER A 165 -9.23 -7.07 8.55
CA SER A 165 -8.85 -5.87 9.31
C SER A 165 -10.08 -5.13 9.81
N LYS A 166 -9.97 -4.44 10.95
CA LYS A 166 -11.02 -3.54 11.46
C LYS A 166 -11.08 -2.21 10.69
N GLN A 167 -9.98 -1.83 10.04
CA GLN A 167 -9.81 -0.61 9.23
C GLN A 167 -8.84 -0.96 8.08
N PHE A 168 -7.89 -0.10 7.72
CA PHE A 168 -6.88 -0.41 6.69
C PHE A 168 -6.13 -1.70 7.05
N HIS A 169 -5.82 -2.52 6.04
CA HIS A 169 -5.04 -3.73 6.25
C HIS A 169 -3.56 -3.42 6.43
N ILE A 170 -3.00 -2.55 5.59
CA ILE A 170 -1.58 -2.17 5.65
C ILE A 170 -1.47 -0.67 5.47
N LEU A 171 -0.77 0.01 6.38
CA LEU A 171 -0.33 1.40 6.23
C LEU A 171 1.19 1.46 6.07
N VAL A 172 1.64 2.18 5.06
CA VAL A 172 3.05 2.55 4.84
C VAL A 172 3.15 4.06 4.96
N LEU A 173 3.83 4.54 6.01
CA LEU A 173 3.98 5.96 6.29
C LEU A 173 5.45 6.30 6.46
N GLY A 174 5.97 7.26 5.70
CA GLY A 174 7.37 7.67 5.84
C GLY A 174 8.38 6.61 5.40
N GLY A 175 7.96 5.62 4.61
CA GLY A 175 8.81 4.50 4.21
C GLY A 175 9.76 4.84 3.06
N GLU A 176 10.94 4.23 3.03
CA GLU A 176 11.90 4.40 1.93
C GLU A 176 12.52 3.07 1.48
N ASN A 177 12.50 2.77 0.17
CA ASN A 177 13.06 1.53 -0.38
C ASN A 177 12.37 0.29 0.23
N LEU A 178 11.04 0.19 0.05
CA LEU A 178 10.24 -0.94 0.54
C LEU A 178 9.69 -1.77 -0.62
N SER A 179 9.63 -3.09 -0.41
CA SER A 179 8.94 -4.00 -1.32
C SER A 179 7.89 -4.85 -0.60
N PHE A 180 6.72 -4.98 -1.22
CA PHE A 180 5.64 -5.88 -0.83
C PHE A 180 5.42 -6.86 -1.97
N LYS A 181 5.67 -8.15 -1.74
CA LYS A 181 5.59 -9.18 -2.77
C LYS A 181 4.78 -10.38 -2.30
N ASN A 182 3.90 -10.90 -3.15
CA ASN A 182 3.05 -12.05 -2.81
C ASN A 182 2.21 -11.81 -1.54
N VAL A 183 1.78 -10.57 -1.30
CA VAL A 183 0.94 -10.24 -0.14
C VAL A 183 -0.52 -10.56 -0.49
N LYS A 184 -1.24 -11.12 0.49
CA LYS A 184 -2.68 -11.34 0.40
C LYS A 184 -3.41 -10.44 1.39
N VAL A 185 -4.39 -9.71 0.91
CA VAL A 185 -5.36 -8.97 1.73
C VAL A 185 -6.73 -9.58 1.49
N ILE A 186 -7.42 -9.95 2.56
CA ILE A 186 -8.71 -10.63 2.52
C ILE A 186 -9.65 -9.98 3.52
N ALA A 187 -10.69 -9.34 3.00
CA ALA A 187 -11.86 -8.88 3.72
C ALA A 187 -13.06 -8.83 2.74
N PRO A 188 -14.31 -8.92 3.24
CA PRO A 188 -15.49 -8.96 2.39
C PRO A 188 -15.80 -7.60 1.74
N GLU A 189 -16.60 -7.57 0.67
CA GLU A 189 -16.95 -6.32 -0.04
C GLU A 189 -17.68 -5.29 0.85
N ASP A 190 -18.42 -5.75 1.87
CA ASP A 190 -19.15 -4.89 2.80
C ASP A 190 -18.30 -4.39 3.99
N SER A 191 -16.99 -4.68 4.03
CA SER A 191 -16.07 -4.16 5.04
C SER A 191 -15.64 -2.72 4.73
N ALA A 192 -16.52 -1.76 5.00
CA ALA A 192 -16.26 -0.34 4.76
C ALA A 192 -14.92 0.15 5.39
N ASN A 193 -14.18 1.00 4.66
CA ASN A 193 -12.91 1.61 5.07
C ASN A 193 -11.79 0.62 5.43
N THR A 194 -11.77 -0.54 4.76
CA THR A 194 -10.71 -1.54 4.92
C THR A 194 -9.65 -1.49 3.82
N ASP A 195 -9.19 -0.30 3.45
CA ASP A 195 -8.19 -0.11 2.39
C ASP A 195 -7.06 -1.15 2.46
N GLY A 196 -6.70 -1.75 1.32
CA GLY A 196 -5.77 -2.86 1.28
C GLY A 196 -4.36 -2.44 1.68
N ILE A 197 -3.73 -1.61 0.86
CA ILE A 197 -2.45 -0.97 1.18
C ILE A 197 -2.58 0.53 1.01
N HIS A 198 -2.48 1.27 2.12
CA HIS A 198 -2.41 2.73 2.12
C HIS A 198 -0.95 3.18 2.17
N ILE A 199 -0.55 4.06 1.25
CA ILE A 199 0.81 4.62 1.18
C ILE A 199 0.74 6.13 1.34
N GLY A 200 1.50 6.68 2.28
CA GLY A 200 1.66 8.13 2.45
C GLY A 200 3.10 8.49 2.75
N ARG A 201 3.55 9.64 2.23
CA ARG A 201 4.86 10.25 2.51
C ARG A 201 6.03 9.28 2.36
N SER A 202 5.96 8.38 1.39
CA SER A 202 6.90 7.28 1.22
C SER A 202 7.55 7.35 -0.15
N THR A 203 8.83 6.96 -0.25
CA THR A 203 9.61 7.03 -1.49
C THR A 203 10.15 5.66 -1.91
N ASN A 204 10.12 5.36 -3.21
CA ASN A 204 10.67 4.13 -3.76
C ASN A 204 10.04 2.87 -3.13
N VAL A 205 8.73 2.73 -3.31
CA VAL A 205 7.94 1.60 -2.83
C VAL A 205 7.51 0.75 -4.01
N THR A 206 7.64 -0.58 -3.91
CA THR A 206 7.15 -1.53 -4.90
C THR A 206 6.11 -2.47 -4.30
N ILE A 207 4.95 -2.60 -4.92
CA ILE A 207 3.92 -3.60 -4.59
C ILE A 207 3.77 -4.52 -5.80
N ALA A 208 4.06 -5.81 -5.61
CA ALA A 208 4.13 -6.77 -6.71
C ALA A 208 3.43 -8.09 -6.40
N ASP A 209 2.90 -8.74 -7.44
CA ASP A 209 2.48 -10.16 -7.38
C ASP A 209 1.46 -10.44 -6.25
N SER A 210 0.56 -9.49 -5.97
CA SER A 210 -0.29 -9.51 -4.77
C SER A 210 -1.78 -9.62 -5.11
N THR A 211 -2.59 -10.11 -4.17
CA THR A 211 -4.05 -10.22 -4.31
C THR A 211 -4.72 -9.49 -3.15
N ILE A 212 -5.63 -8.58 -3.47
CA ILE A 212 -6.24 -7.69 -2.49
C ILE A 212 -7.76 -7.68 -2.69
N GLN A 213 -8.47 -8.08 -1.65
CA GLN A 213 -9.93 -8.11 -1.54
C GLN A 213 -10.32 -7.32 -0.30
N THR A 214 -11.22 -6.34 -0.46
CA THR A 214 -11.58 -5.38 0.57
C THR A 214 -12.95 -4.75 0.25
N GLY A 215 -13.51 -4.01 1.20
CA GLY A 215 -14.66 -3.13 1.00
C GLY A 215 -14.31 -1.66 0.71
N ASP A 216 -13.03 -1.32 0.47
CA ASP A 216 -12.61 0.03 0.06
C ASP A 216 -11.47 0.00 -0.98
N ASP A 217 -10.62 1.04 -1.07
CA ASP A 217 -9.51 1.11 -2.03
C ASP A 217 -8.58 -0.11 -1.90
N CYS A 218 -8.34 -0.80 -3.02
CA CYS A 218 -7.35 -1.88 -3.09
C CYS A 218 -5.96 -1.35 -2.69
N ILE A 219 -5.56 -0.25 -3.29
CA ILE A 219 -4.37 0.52 -2.92
C ILE A 219 -4.73 2.00 -2.99
N SER A 220 -4.49 2.73 -1.91
CA SER A 220 -4.75 4.17 -1.80
C SER A 220 -3.44 4.93 -1.59
N ILE A 221 -3.24 6.02 -2.33
CA ILE A 221 -1.97 6.76 -2.40
C ILE A 221 -2.19 8.19 -1.89
N GLY A 222 -1.70 8.47 -0.70
CA GLY A 222 -1.73 9.78 -0.05
C GLY A 222 -0.56 10.69 -0.40
N ASP A 223 -0.58 11.89 0.19
CA ASP A 223 0.38 12.97 -0.03
C ASP A 223 1.83 12.54 0.18
N GLY A 224 2.77 13.18 -0.52
CA GLY A 224 4.20 12.95 -0.38
C GLY A 224 4.71 11.60 -0.89
N THR A 225 3.86 10.79 -1.52
CA THR A 225 4.28 9.52 -2.12
C THR A 225 5.07 9.76 -3.40
N LYS A 226 6.29 9.20 -3.49
CA LYS A 226 7.17 9.36 -4.64
C LYS A 226 7.72 8.02 -5.14
N LYS A 227 7.86 7.85 -6.45
CA LYS A 227 8.47 6.64 -7.06
C LYS A 227 7.78 5.36 -6.57
N LEU A 228 6.47 5.26 -6.78
CA LEU A 228 5.66 4.08 -6.42
C LEU A 228 5.45 3.21 -7.65
N THR A 229 5.81 1.93 -7.57
CA THR A 229 5.50 0.93 -8.62
C THR A 229 4.52 -0.10 -8.08
N ILE A 230 3.40 -0.28 -8.77
CA ILE A 230 2.40 -1.32 -8.51
C ILE A 230 2.34 -2.21 -9.75
N THR A 231 2.59 -3.50 -9.61
CA THR A 231 2.59 -4.41 -10.76
C THR A 231 2.10 -5.81 -10.46
N LYS A 232 1.38 -6.44 -11.40
CA LYS A 232 0.87 -7.81 -11.23
C LYS A 232 0.03 -7.96 -9.96
N VAL A 233 -0.78 -6.94 -9.66
CA VAL A 233 -1.73 -6.97 -8.55
C VAL A 233 -3.12 -7.31 -9.08
N THR A 234 -3.80 -8.23 -8.40
CA THR A 234 -5.23 -8.49 -8.61
C THR A 234 -6.01 -7.80 -7.50
N CYS A 235 -6.80 -6.79 -7.87
CA CYS A 235 -7.71 -6.07 -7.00
C CYS A 235 -9.13 -6.59 -7.22
N GLY A 236 -9.89 -6.86 -6.17
CA GLY A 236 -11.31 -7.16 -6.34
C GLY A 236 -11.89 -8.23 -5.43
N PRO A 237 -13.01 -7.95 -4.74
CA PRO A 237 -13.80 -6.69 -4.78
C PRO A 237 -13.11 -5.48 -4.09
N GLY A 238 -13.71 -4.29 -4.19
CA GLY A 238 -13.23 -3.04 -3.57
C GLY A 238 -13.39 -1.79 -4.45
N HIS A 239 -12.70 -0.68 -4.14
CA HIS A 239 -12.79 0.60 -4.86
C HIS A 239 -11.70 0.84 -5.92
N GLY A 240 -10.82 -0.15 -6.16
CA GLY A 240 -9.75 -0.04 -7.15
C GLY A 240 -8.47 0.59 -6.61
N ILE A 241 -7.60 1.09 -7.49
CA ILE A 241 -6.35 1.77 -7.12
C ILE A 241 -6.55 3.28 -7.24
N SER A 242 -6.41 4.00 -6.13
CA SER A 242 -6.75 5.41 -6.04
C SER A 242 -5.55 6.28 -5.63
N VAL A 243 -5.27 7.32 -6.43
CA VAL A 243 -4.45 8.46 -5.99
C VAL A 243 -5.36 9.47 -5.29
N GLY A 244 -5.03 9.79 -4.04
CA GLY A 244 -5.75 10.71 -3.19
C GLY A 244 -6.68 10.04 -2.17
N SER A 245 -7.60 10.77 -1.54
CA SER A 245 -7.98 12.13 -1.93
C SER A 245 -6.93 13.18 -1.60
N LEU A 246 -6.59 14.04 -2.56
CA LEU A 246 -5.62 15.14 -2.38
C LEU A 246 -6.31 16.50 -2.25
N GLY A 247 -5.62 17.42 -1.61
CA GLY A 247 -6.00 18.82 -1.43
C GLY A 247 -6.88 19.10 -0.21
N LYS A 248 -7.11 18.09 0.64
CA LYS A 248 -7.95 18.25 1.84
C LYS A 248 -7.23 19.00 2.95
N TYR A 249 -5.92 18.78 3.08
CA TYR A 249 -5.11 19.33 4.16
C TYR A 249 -4.18 20.43 3.65
N THR A 250 -3.82 21.35 4.54
CA THR A 250 -2.76 22.32 4.27
C THR A 250 -1.42 21.59 4.18
N ASN A 251 -0.52 22.10 3.34
CA ASN A 251 0.86 21.62 3.23
C ASN A 251 1.00 20.13 2.83
N GLU A 252 0.04 19.58 2.06
CA GLU A 252 0.20 18.26 1.46
C GLU A 252 1.42 18.25 0.53
N ALA A 253 2.29 17.25 0.71
CA ALA A 253 3.46 17.10 -0.13
C ALA A 253 3.08 16.53 -1.52
N PRO A 254 3.83 16.84 -2.59
CA PRO A 254 3.52 16.35 -3.93
C PRO A 254 3.50 14.82 -4.02
N VAL A 255 2.59 14.30 -4.85
CA VAL A 255 2.59 12.90 -5.30
C VAL A 255 3.25 12.83 -6.67
N GLU A 256 4.30 12.03 -6.83
CA GLU A 256 5.11 12.04 -8.05
C GLU A 256 5.66 10.67 -8.44
N GLY A 257 5.55 10.29 -9.71
CA GLY A 257 6.17 9.06 -10.22
C GLY A 257 5.45 7.83 -9.70
N VAL A 258 4.15 7.72 -9.99
CA VAL A 258 3.33 6.54 -9.70
C VAL A 258 3.15 5.75 -10.98
N THR A 259 3.53 4.48 -10.99
CA THR A 259 3.31 3.56 -12.10
C THR A 259 2.47 2.37 -11.63
N VAL A 260 1.32 2.17 -12.25
CA VAL A 260 0.45 1.00 -12.08
C VAL A 260 0.45 0.24 -13.38
N ARG A 261 0.97 -0.99 -13.39
CA ARG A 261 1.06 -1.77 -14.63
C ARG A 261 0.80 -3.26 -14.50
N ASP A 262 0.23 -3.85 -15.53
CA ASP A 262 0.02 -5.30 -15.60
C ASP A 262 -0.89 -5.81 -14.45
N CYS A 263 -1.91 -5.03 -14.08
CA CYS A 263 -2.84 -5.34 -12.98
C CYS A 263 -4.21 -5.78 -13.51
N THR A 264 -4.93 -6.53 -12.69
CA THR A 264 -6.31 -6.98 -12.97
C THR A 264 -7.26 -6.46 -11.90
N PHE A 265 -8.41 -5.96 -12.31
CA PHE A 265 -9.46 -5.45 -11.46
C PHE A 265 -10.72 -6.29 -11.67
N LYS A 266 -11.28 -6.86 -10.60
CA LYS A 266 -12.44 -7.75 -10.65
C LYS A 266 -13.55 -7.26 -9.74
N ASN A 267 -14.73 -6.99 -10.26
CA ASN A 267 -15.89 -6.56 -9.47
C ASN A 267 -15.55 -5.39 -8.52
N THR A 268 -14.72 -4.46 -8.99
CA THR A 268 -14.40 -3.25 -8.22
C THR A 268 -15.31 -2.10 -8.63
N GLN A 269 -15.61 -1.20 -7.70
CA GLN A 269 -16.36 0.02 -7.99
C GLN A 269 -15.63 0.89 -9.02
N ASN A 270 -14.29 0.94 -8.96
CA ASN A 270 -13.46 1.69 -9.90
C ASN A 270 -12.24 0.84 -10.31
N GLY A 271 -11.65 1.17 -11.45
CA GLY A 271 -10.36 0.63 -11.87
C GLY A 271 -9.24 1.48 -11.27
N VAL A 272 -8.73 2.42 -12.07
CA VAL A 272 -7.73 3.40 -11.64
C VAL A 272 -8.37 4.78 -11.52
N ARG A 273 -8.10 5.46 -10.40
CA ARG A 273 -8.76 6.71 -10.04
C ARG A 273 -7.79 7.74 -9.48
N ILE A 274 -7.88 8.98 -9.92
CA ILE A 274 -7.25 10.14 -9.27
C ILE A 274 -8.37 11.01 -8.69
N LYS A 275 -8.37 11.25 -7.38
CA LYS A 275 -9.42 12.02 -6.68
C LYS A 275 -8.84 13.24 -5.97
N THR A 276 -9.33 14.44 -6.28
CA THR A 276 -8.93 15.69 -5.60
C THR A 276 -10.15 16.47 -5.16
N TRP A 277 -10.07 17.10 -3.98
CA TRP A 277 -11.18 17.87 -3.42
C TRP A 277 -11.42 19.16 -4.21
N PRO A 278 -12.67 19.61 -4.39
CA PRO A 278 -12.99 21.00 -4.70
C PRO A 278 -12.74 21.88 -3.46
N ASP A 279 -12.66 23.20 -3.63
CA ASP A 279 -12.25 24.15 -2.55
C ASP A 279 -10.95 23.75 -1.84
N SER A 280 -10.06 23.06 -2.57
CA SER A 280 -8.87 22.46 -1.95
C SER A 280 -7.79 23.47 -1.61
N HIS A 281 -6.91 23.06 -0.70
CA HIS A 281 -5.58 23.68 -0.62
C HIS A 281 -4.77 23.42 -1.91
N GLU A 282 -3.70 24.18 -2.10
CA GLU A 282 -2.78 23.97 -3.21
C GLU A 282 -2.05 22.63 -3.05
N GLY A 283 -1.89 21.91 -4.16
CA GLY A 283 -1.20 20.63 -4.19
C GLY A 283 -0.77 20.28 -5.60
N VAL A 284 0.05 19.25 -5.73
CA VAL A 284 0.55 18.77 -7.03
C VAL A 284 0.53 17.25 -7.04
N ALA A 285 0.01 16.68 -8.12
CA ALA A 285 0.29 15.30 -8.48
C ALA A 285 0.73 15.20 -9.95
N SER A 286 1.83 14.50 -10.20
CA SER A 286 2.39 14.42 -11.54
C SER A 286 3.10 13.11 -11.83
N ASP A 287 3.32 12.81 -13.10
CA ASP A 287 4.06 11.61 -13.53
C ASP A 287 3.33 10.33 -13.05
N LEU A 288 2.06 10.22 -13.46
CA LEU A 288 1.13 9.16 -13.04
C LEU A 288 0.78 8.29 -14.26
N HIS A 289 1.19 7.03 -14.24
CA HIS A 289 1.11 6.14 -15.40
C HIS A 289 0.33 4.87 -15.05
N PHE A 290 -0.72 4.59 -15.82
CA PHE A 290 -1.60 3.44 -15.66
C PHE A 290 -1.63 2.64 -16.96
N GLU A 291 -1.02 1.45 -16.97
CA GLU A 291 -0.68 0.76 -18.22
C GLU A 291 -0.98 -0.74 -18.19
N ASN A 292 -1.43 -1.33 -19.29
CA ASN A 292 -1.67 -2.78 -19.42
C ASN A 292 -2.61 -3.31 -18.32
N LEU A 293 -3.82 -2.74 -18.23
CA LEU A 293 -4.77 -3.08 -17.18
C LEU A 293 -5.93 -3.92 -17.73
N ILE A 294 -6.33 -4.93 -16.96
CA ILE A 294 -7.47 -5.78 -17.28
C ILE A 294 -8.61 -5.43 -16.33
N MET A 295 -9.75 -5.06 -16.90
CA MET A 295 -10.98 -4.75 -16.19
C MET A 295 -11.96 -5.91 -16.36
N ASP A 296 -12.47 -6.45 -15.26
CA ASP A 296 -13.47 -7.51 -15.24
C ASP A 296 -14.62 -7.05 -14.37
N ASN A 297 -15.71 -6.63 -15.02
CA ASN A 297 -16.93 -6.15 -14.38
C ASN A 297 -16.68 -4.96 -13.43
N VAL A 298 -15.93 -3.96 -13.91
CA VAL A 298 -15.52 -2.78 -13.11
C VAL A 298 -16.49 -1.62 -13.30
N GLY A 299 -16.91 -0.97 -12.21
CA GLY A 299 -17.89 0.12 -12.25
C GLY A 299 -17.44 1.29 -13.12
N ASN A 300 -16.38 1.99 -12.69
CA ASN A 300 -15.76 3.08 -13.44
C ASN A 300 -14.28 2.72 -13.69
N PRO A 301 -13.92 2.17 -14.85
CA PRO A 301 -12.55 1.75 -15.18
C PRO A 301 -11.46 2.83 -15.08
N VAL A 302 -11.67 4.01 -15.64
CA VAL A 302 -10.64 5.07 -15.77
C VAL A 302 -11.18 6.42 -15.29
N LEU A 303 -10.56 6.99 -14.24
CA LEU A 303 -11.05 8.22 -13.62
C LEU A 303 -9.94 9.23 -13.30
N ILE A 304 -10.22 10.48 -13.68
CA ILE A 304 -9.78 11.68 -12.98
C ILE A 304 -11.05 12.37 -12.46
N ASP A 305 -11.11 12.63 -11.16
CA ASP A 305 -12.22 13.28 -10.50
C ASP A 305 -11.71 14.40 -9.58
N GLN A 306 -11.59 15.60 -10.13
CA GLN A 306 -11.27 16.82 -9.38
C GLN A 306 -12.51 17.51 -8.77
N GLU A 307 -13.66 16.84 -8.80
CA GLU A 307 -14.90 17.23 -8.14
C GLU A 307 -15.27 16.24 -7.02
N TYR A 308 -14.27 15.52 -6.50
CA TYR A 308 -14.46 14.47 -5.50
C TYR A 308 -15.05 15.04 -4.20
N CYS A 309 -16.33 14.75 -3.98
CA CYS A 309 -17.14 15.31 -2.90
C CYS A 309 -17.85 14.21 -2.11
N PRO A 310 -17.12 13.38 -1.34
CA PRO A 310 -17.73 12.31 -0.60
C PRO A 310 -18.74 12.91 0.40
N TRP A 311 -19.94 12.33 0.44
CA TRP A 311 -21.04 12.75 1.32
C TRP A 311 -21.54 14.18 1.12
N ASN A 312 -21.28 14.80 -0.04
CA ASN A 312 -21.64 16.19 -0.34
C ASN A 312 -21.04 17.22 0.65
N GLN A 313 -19.92 16.88 1.32
CA GLN A 313 -19.26 17.74 2.31
C GLN A 313 -18.15 18.59 1.68
N CYS A 314 -18.48 19.30 0.61
CA CYS A 314 -17.53 20.13 -0.11
C CYS A 314 -18.22 21.34 -0.75
N LYS A 315 -17.45 22.32 -1.23
CA LYS A 315 -17.97 23.48 -1.96
C LYS A 315 -17.66 23.34 -3.45
N LEU A 316 -18.53 22.64 -4.19
CA LEU A 316 -18.35 22.35 -5.62
C LEU A 316 -18.22 23.59 -6.50
N GLN A 317 -18.73 24.74 -6.06
CA GLN A 317 -18.58 26.02 -6.77
C GLN A 317 -17.11 26.49 -6.84
N ASN A 318 -16.27 26.04 -5.91
CA ASN A 318 -14.86 26.38 -5.88
C ASN A 318 -14.05 25.23 -6.52
N PRO A 319 -13.30 25.49 -7.60
CA PRO A 319 -12.55 24.44 -8.28
C PRO A 319 -11.43 23.87 -7.40
N SER A 320 -11.03 22.62 -7.66
CA SER A 320 -9.82 22.05 -7.04
C SER A 320 -8.58 22.87 -7.41
N ARG A 321 -7.71 23.13 -6.44
CA ARG A 321 -6.41 23.80 -6.60
C ARG A 321 -5.23 22.81 -6.70
N VAL A 322 -5.52 21.51 -6.75
CA VAL A 322 -4.49 20.49 -7.01
C VAL A 322 -4.16 20.45 -8.49
N LYS A 323 -2.90 20.71 -8.84
CA LYS A 323 -2.41 20.65 -10.22
C LYS A 323 -2.12 19.21 -10.60
N LEU A 324 -2.77 18.72 -11.67
CA LEU A 324 -2.50 17.41 -12.26
C LEU A 324 -1.75 17.57 -13.58
N SER A 325 -0.61 16.88 -13.72
CA SER A 325 0.15 16.91 -14.97
C SER A 325 0.85 15.60 -15.30
N LYS A 326 1.12 15.35 -16.59
CA LYS A 326 1.82 14.12 -17.06
C LYS A 326 1.13 12.86 -16.55
N VAL A 327 -0.13 12.69 -16.94
CA VAL A 327 -0.95 11.53 -16.56
C VAL A 327 -1.20 10.69 -17.81
N SER A 328 -0.97 9.38 -17.76
CA SER A 328 -1.28 8.51 -18.89
C SER A 328 -2.10 7.28 -18.52
N PHE A 329 -3.10 6.98 -19.35
CA PHE A 329 -3.88 5.75 -19.32
C PHE A 329 -3.68 5.00 -20.64
N LYS A 330 -3.00 3.84 -20.60
CA LYS A 330 -2.60 3.11 -21.81
C LYS A 330 -2.96 1.63 -21.73
N ASN A 331 -3.45 1.07 -22.83
CA ASN A 331 -3.71 -0.38 -22.97
C ASN A 331 -4.60 -0.94 -21.86
N ILE A 332 -5.80 -0.37 -21.68
CA ILE A 332 -6.76 -0.77 -20.65
C ILE A 332 -7.93 -1.45 -21.33
N LYS A 333 -8.17 -2.73 -21.03
CA LYS A 333 -9.16 -3.55 -21.74
C LYS A 333 -10.05 -4.37 -20.82
N GLY A 334 -11.19 -4.80 -21.33
CA GLY A 334 -12.08 -5.76 -20.66
C GLY A 334 -13.51 -5.26 -20.55
N THR A 335 -14.14 -5.40 -19.38
CA THR A 335 -15.56 -5.11 -19.19
C THR A 335 -15.82 -4.11 -18.08
N SER A 336 -16.84 -3.28 -18.28
CA SER A 336 -17.39 -2.40 -17.25
C SER A 336 -18.77 -2.87 -16.81
N SER A 337 -19.12 -2.59 -15.55
CA SER A 337 -20.45 -2.83 -15.00
C SER A 337 -21.38 -1.60 -15.10
N THR A 338 -20.87 -0.44 -15.53
CA THR A 338 -21.67 0.77 -15.79
C THR A 338 -21.37 1.33 -17.19
N PRO A 339 -22.23 2.19 -17.77
CA PRO A 339 -21.93 2.76 -19.08
C PRO A 339 -20.74 3.74 -19.06
N LEU A 340 -20.37 4.34 -17.92
CA LEU A 340 -19.30 5.35 -17.88
C LEU A 340 -17.93 4.69 -17.71
N ALA A 341 -17.27 4.36 -18.82
CA ALA A 341 -15.95 3.72 -18.80
C ALA A 341 -14.80 4.69 -18.48
N VAL A 342 -14.87 5.91 -19.02
CA VAL A 342 -13.80 6.91 -18.95
C VAL A 342 -14.36 8.24 -18.46
N LYS A 343 -13.94 8.69 -17.29
CA LYS A 343 -14.33 9.99 -16.71
C LYS A 343 -13.07 10.82 -16.46
N LEU A 344 -12.84 11.87 -17.24
CA LEU A 344 -11.70 12.78 -17.08
C LEU A 344 -12.21 14.18 -16.70
N VAL A 345 -12.63 14.33 -15.45
CA VAL A 345 -13.16 15.59 -14.91
C VAL A 345 -12.06 16.34 -14.18
N CYS A 346 -11.46 17.30 -14.88
CA CYS A 346 -10.42 18.16 -14.35
C CYS A 346 -10.98 19.50 -13.85
N SER A 347 -10.18 20.16 -13.01
CA SER A 347 -10.51 21.43 -12.38
C SER A 347 -10.65 22.54 -13.42
N GLY A 348 -11.69 23.37 -13.28
CA GLY A 348 -11.87 24.56 -14.12
C GLY A 348 -10.85 25.67 -13.84
N GLY A 349 -10.36 25.74 -12.59
CA GLY A 349 -9.32 26.71 -12.20
C GLY A 349 -7.90 26.23 -12.51
N TYR A 350 -7.70 24.92 -12.56
CA TYR A 350 -6.40 24.30 -12.85
C TYR A 350 -6.58 23.10 -13.80
N PRO A 351 -6.86 23.33 -15.10
CA PRO A 351 -7.04 22.27 -16.09
C PRO A 351 -5.88 21.28 -16.09
N CYS A 352 -6.17 19.98 -16.29
CA CYS A 352 -5.12 18.96 -16.34
C CYS A 352 -4.20 19.18 -17.54
N GLN A 353 -2.90 19.00 -17.33
CA GLN A 353 -1.87 19.23 -18.35
C GLN A 353 -1.20 17.93 -18.79
N ASN A 354 -0.89 17.77 -20.08
CA ASN A 354 -0.18 16.61 -20.62
C ASN A 354 -0.83 15.27 -20.21
N VAL A 355 -2.16 15.18 -20.39
CA VAL A 355 -2.89 13.92 -20.20
C VAL A 355 -2.84 13.12 -21.51
N GLU A 356 -2.49 11.84 -21.43
CA GLU A 356 -2.49 10.91 -22.56
C GLU A 356 -3.48 9.77 -22.30
N VAL A 357 -4.26 9.41 -23.32
CA VAL A 357 -5.17 8.27 -23.25
C VAL A 357 -5.04 7.46 -24.52
N GLY A 358 -4.89 6.14 -24.42
CA GLY A 358 -4.83 5.32 -25.62
C GLY A 358 -4.94 3.83 -25.41
N GLY A 359 -5.40 3.12 -26.43
CA GLY A 359 -5.61 1.67 -26.35
C GLY A 359 -6.64 1.30 -25.28
N ILE A 360 -7.72 2.06 -25.16
CA ILE A 360 -8.83 1.74 -24.26
C ILE A 360 -9.82 0.87 -25.02
N ASP A 361 -10.08 -0.35 -24.56
CA ASP A 361 -11.07 -1.26 -25.14
C ASP A 361 -11.95 -1.87 -24.04
N ILE A 362 -12.95 -1.09 -23.63
CA ILE A 362 -13.89 -1.46 -22.59
C ILE A 362 -15.25 -1.74 -23.21
N LYS A 363 -15.76 -2.93 -22.92
CA LYS A 363 -17.10 -3.37 -23.33
C LYS A 363 -18.08 -3.21 -22.17
N TYR A 364 -19.28 -2.80 -22.51
CA TYR A 364 -20.42 -2.74 -21.62
C TYR A 364 -21.63 -3.29 -22.35
N ASN A 365 -22.31 -4.25 -21.74
CA ASN A 365 -23.46 -4.95 -22.31
C ASN A 365 -24.73 -4.73 -21.47
N GLY A 366 -24.74 -3.73 -20.59
CA GLY A 366 -25.91 -3.41 -19.78
C GLY A 366 -27.00 -2.71 -20.58
N LYS A 367 -28.13 -2.45 -19.94
CA LYS A 367 -29.35 -1.90 -20.56
C LYS A 367 -29.41 -0.36 -20.46
N GLU A 368 -28.49 0.24 -19.71
CA GLU A 368 -28.48 1.66 -19.37
C GLU A 368 -27.92 2.56 -20.48
N GLY A 369 -27.51 1.98 -21.61
CA GLY A 369 -27.09 2.71 -22.81
C GLY A 369 -25.76 2.21 -23.38
N PRO A 370 -25.22 2.90 -24.39
CA PRO A 370 -23.90 2.59 -24.92
C PRO A 370 -22.80 2.89 -23.89
N ILE A 371 -21.61 2.35 -24.11
CA ILE A 371 -20.42 2.74 -23.34
C ILE A 371 -20.05 4.20 -23.64
N GLN A 372 -19.69 4.95 -22.59
CA GLN A 372 -19.55 6.40 -22.59
C GLN A 372 -18.20 6.86 -22.02
N SER A 373 -17.75 8.01 -22.52
CA SER A 373 -16.68 8.80 -21.92
C SER A 373 -17.13 10.24 -21.69
N ILE A 374 -16.59 10.88 -20.65
CA ILE A 374 -16.83 12.30 -20.34
C ILE A 374 -15.50 12.99 -20.08
N CYS A 375 -15.32 14.20 -20.61
CA CYS A 375 -14.16 15.03 -20.35
C CYS A 375 -14.55 16.46 -19.97
N LYS A 376 -13.89 17.01 -18.95
CA LYS A 376 -14.06 18.40 -18.51
C LYS A 376 -12.71 19.02 -18.21
N ASN A 377 -12.45 20.22 -18.74
CA ASN A 377 -11.22 20.99 -18.53
C ASN A 377 -9.93 20.19 -18.81
N VAL A 378 -9.94 19.37 -19.87
CA VAL A 378 -8.80 18.57 -20.30
C VAL A 378 -8.83 18.43 -21.83
N LYS A 379 -7.64 18.42 -22.44
CA LYS A 379 -7.44 18.12 -23.86
C LYS A 379 -6.44 16.97 -23.95
N PRO A 380 -6.87 15.72 -23.77
CA PRO A 380 -5.94 14.60 -23.74
C PRO A 380 -5.38 14.35 -25.13
N LYS A 381 -4.11 13.94 -25.19
CA LYS A 381 -3.54 13.35 -26.40
C LYS A 381 -4.08 11.93 -26.52
N VAL A 382 -4.88 11.71 -27.56
CA VAL A 382 -5.50 10.40 -27.84
C VAL A 382 -4.63 9.60 -28.79
N SER A 383 -4.46 8.31 -28.54
CA SER A 383 -3.67 7.42 -29.42
C SER A 383 -4.23 6.00 -29.45
N GLY A 384 -4.04 5.28 -30.56
CA GLY A 384 -4.52 3.90 -30.70
C GLY A 384 -6.04 3.76 -30.71
N TYR A 385 -6.53 2.53 -30.52
CA TYR A 385 -7.95 2.22 -30.47
C TYR A 385 -8.61 2.75 -29.18
N MET A 386 -9.85 3.22 -29.30
CA MET A 386 -10.64 3.80 -28.21
C MET A 386 -12.10 3.31 -28.29
N ASN A 387 -12.50 2.51 -27.33
CA ASN A 387 -13.88 2.14 -27.04
C ASN A 387 -14.12 2.26 -25.53
N PRO A 388 -14.89 3.26 -25.06
CA PRO A 388 -15.56 4.31 -25.85
C PRO A 388 -14.57 5.26 -26.54
N ALA A 389 -15.06 6.00 -27.55
CA ALA A 389 -14.31 7.14 -28.10
C ALA A 389 -13.94 8.11 -26.97
N ALA A 390 -12.74 8.69 -27.00
CA ALA A 390 -12.27 9.59 -25.96
C ALA A 390 -13.02 10.92 -25.99
N CYS A 391 -13.46 11.42 -24.83
CA CYS A 391 -14.10 12.73 -24.69
C CYS A 391 -15.31 12.93 -25.61
N ALA A 392 -16.17 11.92 -25.72
CA ALA A 392 -17.35 11.94 -26.58
C ALA A 392 -18.48 12.84 -26.03
N HIS A 393 -18.43 13.18 -24.74
CA HIS A 393 -19.40 14.02 -24.05
C HIS A 393 -18.75 15.03 -23.10
#